data_AF-A0A392NUL4-F1
#
_entry.id   AF-A0A392NUL4-F1
#
_cell.length_a   1.000
_cell.length_b   1.000
_cell.length_c   1.000
_cell.angle_alpha   90.00
_cell.angle_beta   90.00
_cell.angle_gamma   90.00
#
_symmetry.space_group_name_H-M   'P 1'
#
loop_
_entity.id
_entity.type
_entity.pdbx_description
1 polymer ?
#
loop_
_entity_poly.entity_id
_entity_poly.type
_entity_poly.pdbx_seq_one_letter_code
_entity_poly.pdbx_strand_id
1 'polypeptide(L)'
;MRVRVKIDVRQPLKKDTKVKNKEGGWSTINFKYEKLGVFCFVCGIMGHAENKCEIRYAMEQDDGRREWSAEIRAELRRQGGRLTSRWLREERGGRDIPAGGDTEAHPNIPAGNSSRGPQGLTWQQ
;
A
#
# COMPACT_ATOMS: atom_id res chain seq x y z
N MET A 1 -14.13 11.56 9.63
CA MET A 1 -13.97 13.01 9.38
C MET A 1 -12.57 13.26 8.83
N ARG A 2 -12.41 14.16 7.84
CA ARG A 2 -11.11 14.54 7.26
C ARG A 2 -11.08 16.06 7.12
N VAL A 3 -10.00 16.70 7.57
CA VAL A 3 -9.84 18.16 7.52
C VAL A 3 -8.46 18.47 6.96
N ARG A 4 -8.34 19.53 6.16
CA ARG A 4 -7.06 20.02 5.65
C ARG A 4 -6.66 21.26 6.42
N VAL A 5 -5.47 21.24 7.01
CA VAL A 5 -4.92 22.35 7.80
C VAL A 5 -3.46 22.58 7.41
N LYS A 6 -2.96 23.80 7.62
CA LYS A 6 -1.52 24.07 7.55
C LYS A 6 -0.89 23.59 8.86
N ILE A 7 0.18 22.81 8.76
CA ILE A 7 0.96 22.32 9.90
C ILE A 7 2.41 22.76 9.75
N ASP A 8 3.07 23.07 10.86
CA ASP A 8 4.52 23.25 10.87
C ASP A 8 5.19 21.87 10.86
N VAL A 9 5.94 21.60 9.79
CA VAL A 9 6.62 20.32 9.56
C VAL A 9 7.90 20.17 10.39
N ARG A 10 8.39 21.27 10.97
CA ARG A 10 9.59 21.31 11.82
C ARG A 10 9.29 20.91 13.26
N GLN A 11 8.02 20.80 13.62
CA GLN A 11 7.57 20.40 14.95
C GLN A 11 7.07 18.95 14.95
N PRO A 12 7.15 18.25 16.10
CA PRO A 12 6.60 16.91 16.22
C PRO A 12 5.09 16.87 15.92
N LEU A 13 4.65 15.90 15.13
CA LEU A 13 3.23 15.76 14.81
C LEU A 13 2.42 15.30 16.03
N LYS A 14 1.24 15.91 16.21
CA LYS A 14 0.30 15.53 17.27
C LYS A 14 -0.35 14.18 16.96
N LYS A 15 -0.31 13.25 17.91
CA LYS A 15 -0.92 11.92 17.81
C LYS A 15 -2.37 11.89 18.29
N ASP A 16 -2.67 12.63 19.35
CA ASP A 16 -4.00 12.71 19.92
C ASP A 16 -4.25 14.07 20.59
N THR A 17 -5.51 14.35 20.90
CA THR A 17 -5.88 15.48 21.76
C THR A 17 -7.11 15.14 22.59
N LYS A 18 -7.16 15.66 23.82
CA LYS A 18 -8.32 15.54 24.69
C LYS A 18 -9.26 16.71 24.45
N VAL A 19 -10.51 16.42 24.16
CA VAL A 19 -11.59 17.39 24.03
C VAL A 19 -12.63 17.14 25.11
N LYS A 20 -13.28 18.21 25.57
CA LYS A 20 -14.39 18.13 26.51
C LYS A 20 -15.70 18.13 25.72
N ASN A 21 -16.55 17.15 25.96
CA ASN A 21 -17.89 17.13 25.37
C ASN A 21 -18.80 18.17 26.07
N LYS A 22 -19.99 18.40 25.52
CA LYS A 22 -20.96 19.36 26.10
C LYS A 22 -21.45 18.96 27.49
N GLU A 23 -21.41 17.67 27.80
CA GLU A 23 -21.81 17.07 29.08
C GLU A 23 -20.68 17.07 30.12
N GLY A 24 -19.50 17.62 29.77
CA GLY A 24 -18.34 17.74 30.63
C GLY A 24 -17.39 16.53 30.69
N GLY A 25 -17.69 15.45 29.99
CA GLY A 25 -16.81 14.29 29.83
C GLY A 25 -15.61 14.56 28.91
N TRP A 26 -14.47 13.95 29.23
CA TRP A 26 -13.27 13.99 28.39
C TRP A 26 -13.32 12.89 27.32
N SER A 27 -12.94 13.22 26.11
CA SER A 27 -12.79 12.28 25.00
C SER A 27 -11.47 12.51 24.29
N THR A 28 -10.71 11.45 24.04
CA THR A 28 -9.46 11.52 23.29
C THR A 28 -9.73 11.28 21.81
N ILE A 29 -9.27 12.20 20.97
CA ILE A 29 -9.34 12.10 19.51
C ILE A 29 -7.95 11.77 19.00
N ASN A 30 -7.80 10.63 18.32
CA ASN A 30 -6.57 10.24 17.65
C ASN A 30 -6.50 10.84 16.24
N PHE A 31 -5.33 11.35 15.86
CA PHE A 31 -5.07 11.93 14.55
C PHE A 31 -4.35 10.94 13.65
N LYS A 32 -4.82 10.87 12.40
CA LYS A 32 -4.14 10.16 11.31
C LYS A 32 -3.92 11.12 10.15
N TYR A 33 -2.76 11.02 9.51
CA TYR A 33 -2.29 11.96 8.50
C TYR A 33 -2.27 11.29 7.13
N GLU A 34 -2.88 11.95 6.15
CA GLU A 34 -2.79 11.57 4.75
C GLU A 34 -1.52 12.14 4.12
N LYS A 35 -0.96 11.45 3.13
CA LYS A 35 0.25 11.88 2.39
C LYS A 35 1.45 12.17 3.31
N LEU A 36 1.55 11.46 4.43
CA LEU A 36 2.70 11.55 5.32
C LEU A 36 3.95 11.04 4.59
N GLY A 37 4.90 11.93 4.34
CA GLY A 37 6.15 11.62 3.65
C GLY A 37 7.14 10.84 4.53
N VAL A 38 8.42 11.17 4.40
CA VAL A 38 9.46 10.67 5.30
C VAL A 38 9.21 11.26 6.70
N PHE A 39 9.09 10.39 7.68
CA PHE A 39 8.71 10.73 9.06
C PHE A 39 9.58 9.93 10.03
N CYS A 40 10.07 10.60 11.07
CA CYS A 40 10.92 9.99 12.08
C CYS A 40 10.10 9.60 13.31
N PHE A 41 10.05 8.30 13.65
CA PHE A 41 9.31 7.83 14.82
C PHE A 41 10.04 8.09 16.15
N VAL A 42 11.31 8.52 16.11
CA VAL A 42 12.08 8.92 17.31
C VAL A 42 11.67 10.31 17.76
N CYS A 43 11.68 11.30 16.87
CA CYS A 43 11.44 12.71 17.22
C CYS A 43 10.09 13.27 16.77
N GLY A 44 9.34 12.54 15.95
CA GLY A 44 8.03 12.95 15.45
C GLY A 44 8.05 14.01 14.35
N ILE A 45 9.22 14.38 13.83
CA ILE A 45 9.41 15.43 12.82
C ILE A 45 9.43 14.82 11.41
N MET A 46 8.92 15.56 10.42
CA MET A 46 8.98 15.16 9.01
C MET A 46 10.31 15.55 8.34
N GLY A 47 10.70 14.79 7.32
CA GLY A 47 11.83 15.12 6.44
C GLY A 47 13.07 14.24 6.62
N HIS A 48 13.12 13.39 7.65
CA HIS A 48 14.20 12.44 7.86
C HIS A 48 13.69 11.11 8.44
N ALA A 49 14.45 10.04 8.22
CA ALA A 49 14.19 8.74 8.82
C ALA A 49 14.98 8.60 10.13
N GLU A 50 14.67 7.58 10.94
CA GLU A 50 15.31 7.38 12.25
C GLU A 50 16.84 7.30 12.16
N ASN A 51 17.37 6.67 11.10
CA ASN A 51 18.81 6.55 10.86
C ASN A 51 19.50 7.86 10.46
N LYS A 52 18.78 8.98 10.37
CA LYS A 52 19.33 10.33 10.13
C LYS A 52 18.82 11.31 11.19
N CYS A 53 18.36 10.79 12.32
CA CYS A 53 17.81 11.61 13.39
C CYS A 53 18.90 12.04 14.36
N GLU A 54 19.14 13.35 14.45
CA GLU A 54 20.11 13.93 15.39
C GLU A 54 19.80 13.55 16.84
N ILE A 55 18.51 13.52 17.22
CA ILE A 55 18.08 13.13 18.57
C ILE A 55 18.45 11.68 18.86
N ARG A 56 18.25 10.77 17.90
CA ARG A 56 18.63 9.36 18.04
C ARG A 56 20.13 9.20 18.22
N TYR A 57 20.94 9.96 17.47
CA TYR A 57 22.40 9.89 17.57
C TYR A 57 22.97 10.50 18.85
N ALA A 58 22.25 11.45 19.47
CA ALA A 58 22.61 12.02 20.75
C ALA A 58 22.28 11.10 21.94
N MET A 59 21.48 10.05 21.75
CA MET A 59 21.15 9.08 22.80
C MET A 59 22.27 8.05 22.97
N GLU A 60 22.76 7.86 24.20
CA GLU A 60 23.79 6.85 24.50
C GLU A 60 23.25 5.42 24.40
N GLN A 61 21.99 5.22 24.79
CA GLN A 61 21.29 3.93 24.69
C GLN A 61 19.87 4.18 24.16
N ASP A 62 19.56 3.59 23.01
CA ASP A 62 18.22 3.60 22.43
C ASP A 62 17.40 2.44 23.01
N ASP A 63 16.36 2.75 23.78
CA ASP A 63 15.44 1.78 24.38
C ASP A 63 14.48 1.12 23.37
N GLY A 64 14.50 1.59 22.12
CA GLY A 64 13.63 1.12 21.05
C GLY A 64 12.16 1.55 21.20
N ARG A 65 11.79 2.27 22.26
CA ARG A 65 10.41 2.74 22.43
C ARG A 65 10.21 3.99 21.58
N ARG A 66 9.08 4.05 20.90
CA ARG A 66 8.70 5.16 20.02
C ARG A 66 7.34 5.67 20.45
N GLU A 67 7.22 6.97 20.62
CA GLU A 67 5.93 7.59 20.90
C GLU A 67 5.03 7.65 19.67
N TRP A 68 5.62 7.54 18.49
CA TRP A 68 4.93 7.48 17.21
C TRP A 68 5.07 6.09 16.60
N SER A 69 4.05 5.67 15.86
CA SER A 69 4.03 4.38 15.15
C SER A 69 3.39 4.54 13.77
N ALA A 70 3.41 3.47 12.97
CA ALA A 70 2.77 3.46 11.66
C ALA A 70 1.26 3.81 11.70
N GLU A 71 0.62 3.72 12.87
CA GLU A 71 -0.79 4.08 13.05
C GLU A 71 -1.10 5.55 12.74
N ILE A 72 -0.10 6.44 12.83
CA ILE A 72 -0.25 7.85 12.47
C ILE A 72 -0.56 8.05 10.98
N ARG A 73 -0.30 7.04 10.12
CA ARG A 73 -0.65 7.08 8.70
C ARG A 73 -2.13 6.77 8.53
N ALA A 74 -2.84 7.65 7.81
CA ALA A 74 -4.19 7.34 7.37
C ALA A 74 -4.15 6.27 6.26
N GLU A 75 -5.04 5.27 6.36
CA GLU A 75 -5.20 4.24 5.32
C GLU A 75 -5.57 4.90 3.99
N LEU A 76 -4.75 4.66 2.96
CA LEU A 76 -5.10 5.06 1.60
C LEU A 76 -6.14 4.05 1.14
N ARG A 77 -7.42 4.44 1.18
CA ARG A 77 -8.48 3.64 0.55
C ARG A 77 -8.10 3.47 -0.92
N ARG A 78 -7.57 2.29 -1.26
CA ARG A 78 -7.36 1.89 -2.65
C ARG A 78 -8.75 1.90 -3.27
N GLN A 79 -9.02 2.90 -4.09
CA GLN A 79 -10.22 2.94 -4.89
C GLN A 79 -10.10 1.73 -5.82
N GLY A 80 -10.88 0.69 -5.53
CA GLY A 80 -10.90 -0.54 -6.32
C GLY A 80 -11.12 -0.19 -7.78
N GLY A 81 -10.16 -0.55 -8.61
CA GLY A 81 -10.18 -0.29 -10.04
C GLY A 81 -8.96 -0.96 -10.66
N ARG A 82 -9.19 -2.16 -11.20
CA ARG A 82 -8.40 -2.95 -12.16
C ARG A 82 -6.90 -2.58 -12.29
N LEU A 83 -6.03 -3.58 -12.13
CA LEU A 83 -4.63 -3.56 -12.58
C LEU A 83 -4.51 -3.49 -14.12
N THR A 84 -5.17 -2.55 -14.77
CA THR A 84 -4.78 -2.06 -16.09
C THR A 84 -4.07 -0.75 -15.82
N SER A 85 -2.74 -0.75 -15.91
CA SER A 85 -1.99 0.50 -15.80
C SER A 85 -2.55 1.49 -16.82
N ARG A 86 -2.64 2.76 -16.45
CA ARG A 86 -3.12 3.86 -17.33
C ARG A 86 -2.34 3.95 -18.66
N TRP A 87 -1.15 3.36 -18.70
CA TRP A 87 -0.25 3.28 -19.86
C TRP A 87 -0.44 2.00 -20.69
N LEU A 88 -1.19 1.02 -20.20
CA LEU A 88 -1.58 -0.15 -20.97
C LEU A 88 -2.70 0.28 -21.93
N ARG A 89 -2.40 0.34 -23.21
CA ARG A 89 -3.43 0.39 -24.25
C ARG A 89 -4.07 -1.00 -24.31
N GLU A 90 -5.35 -1.12 -23.94
CA GLU A 90 -6.11 -2.32 -24.32
C GLU A 90 -6.20 -2.31 -25.87
N GLU A 91 -5.48 -3.23 -26.50
CA GLU A 91 -5.63 -3.53 -27.92
C GLU A 91 -7.09 -3.95 -28.17
N ARG A 92 -7.75 -3.23 -29.07
CA ARG A 92 -9.15 -3.38 -29.43
C ARG A 92 -9.36 -4.69 -30.19
N GLY A 93 -9.40 -5.82 -29.50
CA GLY A 93 -9.77 -7.12 -30.04
C GLY A 93 -11.24 -7.42 -29.78
N GLY A 94 -12.14 -6.77 -30.53
CA GLY A 94 -13.56 -7.09 -30.51
C GLY A 94 -13.84 -8.49 -31.07
N ARG A 95 -14.63 -9.26 -30.34
CA ARG A 95 -15.63 -10.19 -30.87
C ARG A 95 -16.59 -10.58 -29.75
N ASP A 96 -17.72 -9.89 -29.73
CA ASP A 96 -18.93 -10.32 -29.03
C ASP A 96 -19.30 -11.72 -29.52
N ILE A 97 -19.38 -12.69 -28.61
CA ILE A 97 -19.99 -13.99 -28.88
C ILE A 97 -21.41 -13.95 -28.30
N PRO A 98 -22.48 -13.88 -29.12
CA PRO A 98 -23.82 -14.10 -28.61
C PRO A 98 -24.07 -15.61 -28.43
N ALA A 99 -24.74 -15.94 -27.33
CA ALA A 99 -25.24 -17.26 -27.02
C ALA A 99 -26.40 -17.66 -27.95
N GLY A 100 -26.42 -18.90 -28.44
CA GLY A 100 -27.60 -19.51 -29.08
C GLY A 100 -27.35 -20.81 -29.85
N GLY A 101 -27.91 -21.92 -29.33
CA GLY A 101 -28.67 -22.94 -30.08
C GLY A 101 -27.98 -23.98 -30.98
N ASP A 102 -28.00 -25.23 -30.52
CA ASP A 102 -28.31 -26.51 -31.20
C ASP A 102 -27.55 -26.93 -32.49
N THR A 103 -26.79 -28.02 -32.47
CA THR A 103 -27.13 -29.37 -33.02
C THR A 103 -25.92 -30.32 -32.91
N GLU A 104 -26.22 -31.61 -32.77
CA GLU A 104 -25.37 -32.76 -32.46
C GLU A 104 -24.45 -33.23 -33.61
N ALA A 105 -23.28 -33.80 -33.28
CA ALA A 105 -22.77 -35.11 -33.75
C ALA A 105 -21.25 -35.28 -33.52
N HIS A 106 -20.89 -36.31 -32.76
CA HIS A 106 -19.55 -36.95 -32.72
C HIS A 106 -19.40 -37.91 -33.94
N PRO A 107 -18.28 -38.61 -34.22
CA PRO A 107 -16.91 -38.58 -33.66
C PRO A 107 -15.80 -38.60 -34.78
N ASN A 108 -14.50 -38.54 -34.42
CA ASN A 108 -13.54 -39.65 -34.59
C ASN A 108 -12.09 -39.25 -34.21
N ILE A 109 -11.37 -40.16 -33.52
CA ILE A 109 -9.93 -40.11 -33.18
C ILE A 109 -9.20 -41.11 -34.10
N PRO A 110 -7.98 -40.81 -34.62
CA PRO A 110 -6.74 -41.44 -34.11
C PRO A 110 -5.56 -40.44 -33.99
N ALA A 111 -4.86 -40.40 -32.85
CA ALA A 111 -3.61 -41.14 -32.55
C ALA A 111 -2.35 -40.62 -33.27
N GLY A 112 -1.41 -40.09 -32.50
CA GLY A 112 -0.06 -39.73 -32.95
C GLY A 112 0.82 -39.34 -31.77
N ASN A 113 1.81 -40.18 -31.50
CA ASN A 113 2.44 -40.41 -30.20
C ASN A 113 3.75 -39.59 -30.01
N SER A 114 4.27 -39.66 -28.77
CA SER A 114 5.70 -39.60 -28.40
C SER A 114 6.32 -38.21 -28.19
N SER A 115 6.53 -37.77 -26.95
CA SER A 115 7.67 -38.11 -26.07
C SER A 115 9.00 -37.52 -26.52
N ARG A 116 9.51 -36.52 -25.76
CA ARG A 116 10.86 -36.49 -25.13
C ARG A 116 11.26 -35.04 -24.79
N GLY A 117 11.35 -34.74 -23.49
CA GLY A 117 12.46 -33.91 -22.99
C GLY A 117 13.72 -34.78 -22.84
N PRO A 118 14.78 -34.36 -22.11
CA PRO A 118 15.08 -33.06 -21.48
C PRO A 118 16.38 -32.49 -22.14
N GLN A 119 17.09 -31.42 -21.75
CA GLN A 119 17.76 -31.13 -20.48
C GLN A 119 18.73 -29.94 -20.69
N GLY A 120 18.90 -29.09 -19.66
CA GLY A 120 20.15 -28.44 -19.25
C GLY A 120 20.81 -27.41 -20.18
N LEU A 121 20.73 -26.13 -19.82
CA LEU A 121 21.68 -25.11 -20.23
C LEU A 121 22.25 -24.42 -18.99
N THR A 122 23.51 -24.74 -18.72
CA THR A 122 24.39 -24.14 -17.73
C THR A 122 24.96 -22.83 -18.27
N TRP A 123 24.90 -21.76 -17.50
CA TRP A 123 25.57 -20.49 -17.80
C TRP A 123 27.02 -20.53 -17.34
N GLN A 124 27.97 -20.19 -18.21
CA GLN A 124 29.23 -19.53 -17.86
C GLN A 124 29.84 -18.81 -19.07
N GLN A 125 30.67 -17.82 -18.73
CA GLN A 125 31.13 -16.64 -19.45
C GLN A 125 31.87 -16.92 -20.77
#